data_AF-R7ZWH0-F1
#
_entry.id   AF-R7ZWH0-F1
#
_cell.length_a   1.000
_cell.length_b   1.000
_cell.length_c   1.000
_cell.angle_alpha   90.00
_cell.angle_beta   90.00
_cell.angle_gamma   90.00
#
_symmetry.space_group_name_H-M   'P 1'
#
loop_
_entity.id
_entity.type
_entity.pdbx_description
1 polymer ?
#
loop_
_entity_poly.entity_id
_entity_poly.type
_entity_poly.pdbx_seq_one_letter_code
_entity_poly.pdbx_strand_id
1 'polypeptide(L)'
;MLLANLSSCGERQDTLPIEKTASVGFAQPHSNLYENTSEGIEVKVHLTVPASKAGSIDIHVIDDQPTHRFRTEPPLDERGKLTLPVALGSTEVSFKVLPVDDHLYNGNQETTFQIRNLTGELVKGSNLFTSILLIDNELTGSLRYFETEGFGFHRQNYEYSHLGHLNKMGWVSIRNQTTEGEYRYIYDDFERIIRIDGEPGNHRQIFFYEGGKLKRTERMDSSGVLEFDEYHVGDDGILTGIQHHRRMPDGTTAMNGYTVFTYFSSGSVHTITTYAFEWPATYVVTKKITYSDYQQKTNPLPYFQGIPGLVFQPALPQKMVIEEHGTTFTYRFEYAFTDSDNVRQRRTLGPSGVETTNYYYY
;
A
#
# COMPACT_ATOMS: atom_id res chain seq x y z
N MET A 1 54.58 -80.39 28.02
CA MET A 1 54.26 -79.16 27.27
C MET A 1 53.30 -79.58 26.16
N LEU A 2 52.00 -79.42 26.37
CA LEU A 2 50.95 -79.79 25.41
C LEU A 2 50.22 -78.48 25.07
N LEU A 3 50.39 -77.99 23.85
CA LEU A 3 49.73 -76.77 23.37
C LEU A 3 48.27 -77.10 23.01
N ALA A 4 47.33 -76.45 23.71
CA ALA A 4 45.93 -76.41 23.34
C ALA A 4 45.70 -75.22 22.39
N ASN A 5 45.34 -75.50 21.13
CA ASN A 5 44.83 -74.51 20.19
C ASN A 5 43.33 -74.35 20.42
N LEU A 6 42.92 -73.23 21.02
CA LEU A 6 41.53 -72.78 21.02
C LEU A 6 41.30 -71.95 19.75
N SER A 7 40.62 -72.55 18.78
CA SER A 7 40.10 -71.84 17.61
C SER A 7 38.83 -71.09 18.04
N SER A 8 38.92 -69.77 18.12
CA SER A 8 37.77 -68.88 18.35
C SER A 8 37.08 -68.63 17.01
N CYS A 9 35.85 -69.12 16.86
CA CYS A 9 34.95 -68.69 15.80
C CYS A 9 34.59 -67.22 16.03
N GLY A 10 35.12 -66.32 15.19
CA GLY A 10 34.60 -64.97 15.09
C GLY A 10 33.20 -65.03 14.48
N GLU A 11 32.18 -64.80 15.30
CA GLU A 11 30.83 -64.48 14.82
C GLU A 11 30.91 -63.21 13.97
N ARG A 12 30.65 -63.38 12.68
CA ARG A 12 30.50 -62.28 11.74
C ARG A 12 29.18 -61.60 12.07
N GLN A 13 29.26 -60.47 12.76
CA GLN A 13 28.12 -59.63 13.05
C GLN A 13 27.69 -58.97 11.73
N ASP A 14 26.75 -59.59 11.03
CA ASP A 14 26.05 -58.98 9.90
C ASP A 14 25.26 -57.79 10.44
N THR A 15 25.87 -56.60 10.36
CA THR A 15 25.15 -55.35 10.56
C THR A 15 24.18 -55.18 9.40
N LEU A 16 22.90 -55.46 9.65
CA LEU A 16 21.84 -55.11 8.72
C LEU A 16 22.01 -53.63 8.31
N PRO A 17 22.04 -53.30 7.01
CA PRO A 17 22.11 -51.91 6.60
C PRO A 17 20.90 -51.19 7.19
N ILE A 18 21.14 -50.14 7.99
CA ILE A 18 20.09 -49.23 8.41
C ILE A 18 19.60 -48.57 7.11
N GLU A 19 18.49 -49.03 6.58
CA GLU A 19 17.81 -48.35 5.47
C GLU A 19 17.48 -46.93 5.95
N LYS A 20 18.25 -45.95 5.47
CA LYS A 20 17.96 -44.55 5.72
C LYS A 20 16.74 -44.19 4.88
N THR A 21 15.59 -44.10 5.52
CA THR A 21 14.36 -43.58 4.93
C THR A 21 14.54 -42.09 4.59
N ALA A 22 14.24 -41.69 3.36
CA ALA A 22 14.35 -40.29 2.94
C ALA A 22 13.21 -39.46 3.55
N SER A 23 13.57 -38.44 4.35
CA SER A 23 12.62 -37.44 4.82
C SER A 23 12.54 -36.25 3.87
N VAL A 24 11.32 -35.77 3.62
CA VAL A 24 10.98 -34.78 2.59
C VAL A 24 10.59 -33.45 3.23
N GLY A 25 11.12 -32.33 2.72
CA GLY A 25 10.69 -30.99 3.15
C GLY A 25 11.02 -29.90 2.13
N PHE A 26 10.31 -28.78 2.19
CA PHE A 26 10.62 -27.61 1.37
C PHE A 26 12.00 -27.04 1.72
N ALA A 27 12.73 -26.61 0.69
CA ALA A 27 14.04 -25.98 0.83
C ALA A 27 13.96 -24.63 1.55
N GLN A 28 12.91 -23.87 1.27
CA GLN A 28 12.70 -22.53 1.81
C GLN A 28 11.28 -22.41 2.37
N PRO A 29 11.10 -21.82 3.57
CA PRO A 29 9.77 -21.63 4.16
C PRO A 29 9.02 -20.43 3.58
N HIS A 30 9.71 -19.49 2.92
CA HIS A 30 9.09 -18.32 2.30
C HIS A 30 9.82 -17.91 1.01
N SER A 31 9.11 -17.29 0.09
CA SER A 31 9.66 -16.67 -1.12
C SER A 31 8.78 -15.49 -1.57
N ASN A 32 9.35 -14.56 -2.32
CA ASN A 32 8.62 -13.47 -2.96
C ASN A 32 8.60 -13.73 -4.48
N LEU A 33 7.48 -13.43 -5.13
CA LEU A 33 7.31 -13.52 -6.57
C LEU A 33 6.60 -12.25 -7.05
N TYR A 34 7.21 -11.47 -7.94
CA TYR A 34 6.54 -10.31 -8.55
C TYR A 34 5.64 -10.77 -9.69
N GLU A 35 4.48 -10.13 -9.88
CA GLU A 35 3.51 -10.53 -10.91
C GLU A 35 4.07 -10.43 -12.33
N ASN A 36 4.93 -9.45 -12.60
CA ASN A 36 5.63 -9.27 -13.87
C ASN A 36 6.81 -10.25 -14.12
N THR A 37 7.08 -11.18 -13.19
CA THR A 37 8.16 -12.17 -13.36
C THR A 37 7.68 -13.38 -14.15
N SER A 38 7.64 -13.23 -15.47
CA SER A 38 7.13 -14.26 -16.40
C SER A 38 7.78 -15.65 -16.29
N GLU A 39 9.04 -15.74 -15.86
CA GLU A 39 9.74 -17.02 -15.64
C GLU A 39 9.27 -17.77 -14.37
N GLY A 40 8.61 -17.05 -13.46
CA GLY A 40 8.17 -17.54 -12.16
C GLY A 40 9.31 -17.81 -11.19
N ILE A 41 9.02 -18.60 -10.16
CA ILE A 41 10.00 -19.12 -9.21
C ILE A 41 9.97 -20.64 -9.18
N GLU A 42 11.14 -21.24 -8.99
CA GLU A 42 11.28 -22.67 -8.75
C GLU A 42 11.20 -22.96 -7.25
N VAL A 43 10.20 -23.75 -6.86
CA VAL A 43 10.03 -24.22 -5.48
C VAL A 43 10.65 -25.60 -5.36
N LYS A 44 11.68 -25.70 -4.51
CA LYS A 44 12.46 -26.93 -4.32
C LYS A 44 12.01 -27.70 -3.08
N VAL A 45 11.93 -29.01 -3.23
CA VAL A 45 11.68 -29.97 -2.17
C VAL A 45 12.88 -30.89 -2.04
N HIS A 46 13.55 -30.86 -0.89
CA HIS A 46 14.73 -31.66 -0.62
C HIS A 46 14.38 -32.96 0.08
N LEU A 47 15.18 -33.99 -0.20
CA LEU A 47 15.22 -35.25 0.50
C LEU A 47 16.53 -35.33 1.31
N THR A 48 16.46 -35.79 2.56
CA THR A 48 17.64 -35.90 3.43
C THR A 48 18.67 -36.94 2.96
N VAL A 49 18.23 -37.92 2.19
CA VAL A 49 19.06 -38.92 1.49
C VAL A 49 18.41 -39.26 0.14
N PRO A 50 19.16 -39.84 -0.83
CA PRO A 50 18.57 -40.30 -2.09
C PRO A 50 17.38 -41.24 -1.86
N ALA A 51 16.30 -41.07 -2.63
CA ALA A 51 15.12 -41.92 -2.54
C ALA A 51 15.48 -43.40 -2.79
N SER A 52 15.08 -44.29 -1.87
CA SER A 52 15.32 -45.74 -1.96
C SER A 52 14.41 -46.44 -2.97
N LYS A 53 13.26 -45.84 -3.29
CA LYS A 53 12.28 -46.29 -4.28
C LYS A 53 11.69 -45.10 -5.02
N ALA A 54 11.19 -45.35 -6.23
CA ALA A 54 10.37 -44.35 -6.92
C ALA A 54 9.05 -44.13 -6.17
N GLY A 55 8.59 -42.88 -6.15
CA GLY A 55 7.40 -42.47 -5.40
C GLY A 55 6.86 -41.14 -5.91
N SER A 56 6.09 -40.46 -5.06
CA SER A 56 5.48 -39.19 -5.35
C SER A 56 5.27 -38.36 -4.09
N ILE A 57 5.24 -37.04 -4.28
CA ILE A 57 4.94 -36.05 -3.24
C ILE A 57 3.67 -35.33 -3.67
N ASP A 58 2.65 -35.39 -2.84
CA ASP A 58 1.42 -34.63 -3.02
C ASP A 58 1.50 -33.32 -2.23
N ILE A 59 1.41 -32.20 -2.94
CA ILE A 59 1.42 -30.84 -2.39
C ILE A 59 0.03 -30.24 -2.59
N HIS A 60 -0.50 -29.58 -1.57
CA HIS A 60 -1.77 -28.85 -1.65
C HIS A 60 -1.54 -27.35 -1.47
N VAL A 61 -2.26 -26.55 -2.24
CA VAL A 61 -2.41 -25.13 -1.95
C VAL A 61 -3.41 -24.97 -0.81
N ILE A 62 -2.99 -24.27 0.25
CA ILE A 62 -3.85 -23.79 1.33
C ILE A 62 -4.15 -22.33 0.99
N ASP A 63 -5.24 -22.11 0.28
CA ASP A 63 -5.78 -20.79 0.03
C ASP A 63 -7.28 -20.85 0.31
N ASP A 64 -7.80 -19.83 0.98
CA ASP A 64 -9.23 -19.77 1.34
C ASP A 64 -10.11 -19.49 0.11
N GLN A 65 -9.50 -19.05 -1.00
CA GLN A 65 -10.14 -18.87 -2.29
C GLN A 65 -9.22 -19.39 -3.42
N PRO A 66 -9.75 -20.08 -4.45
CA PRO A 66 -8.98 -20.36 -5.65
C PRO A 66 -8.66 -19.03 -6.34
N THR A 67 -7.41 -18.61 -6.30
CA THR A 67 -6.97 -17.37 -6.94
C THR A 67 -6.46 -17.66 -8.36
N HIS A 68 -6.87 -16.83 -9.32
CA HIS A 68 -6.41 -16.92 -10.72
C HIS A 68 -5.10 -16.16 -10.96
N ARG A 69 -4.38 -15.80 -9.88
CA ARG A 69 -3.21 -14.92 -9.91
C ARG A 69 -1.88 -15.65 -10.11
N PHE A 70 -1.91 -16.98 -10.08
CA PHE A 70 -0.76 -17.79 -10.46
C PHE A 70 -1.19 -19.12 -11.08
N ARG A 71 -0.24 -19.78 -11.72
CA ARG A 71 -0.33 -21.17 -12.19
C ARG A 71 0.93 -21.93 -11.76
N THR A 72 0.83 -23.25 -11.69
CA THR A 72 2.01 -24.10 -11.40
C THR A 72 2.42 -24.93 -12.60
N GLU A 73 3.68 -25.35 -12.64
CA GLU A 73 4.17 -26.38 -13.55
C GLU A 73 4.84 -27.50 -12.75
N PRO A 74 4.27 -28.73 -12.74
CA PRO A 74 3.02 -29.14 -13.41
C PRO A 74 1.77 -28.43 -12.87
N PRO A 75 0.65 -28.38 -13.61
CA PRO A 75 -0.56 -27.67 -13.18
C PRO A 75 -1.23 -28.35 -11.98
N LEU A 76 -1.88 -27.54 -11.13
CA LEU A 76 -2.77 -28.00 -10.07
C LEU A 76 -3.97 -28.74 -10.67
N ASP A 77 -4.46 -29.77 -9.99
CA ASP A 77 -5.74 -30.39 -10.29
C ASP A 77 -6.93 -29.53 -9.79
N GLU A 78 -8.16 -29.98 -10.09
CA GLU A 78 -9.40 -29.28 -9.71
C GLU A 78 -9.59 -29.11 -8.19
N ARG A 79 -8.79 -29.79 -7.36
CA ARG A 79 -8.82 -29.73 -5.90
C ARG A 79 -7.63 -28.96 -5.32
N GLY A 80 -6.86 -28.26 -6.17
CA GLY A 80 -5.68 -27.50 -5.74
C GLY A 80 -4.51 -28.39 -5.32
N LYS A 81 -4.44 -29.62 -5.84
CA LYS A 81 -3.37 -30.56 -5.57
C LYS A 81 -2.38 -30.64 -6.73
N LEU A 82 -1.11 -30.68 -6.38
CA LEU A 82 0.04 -30.90 -7.24
C LEU A 82 0.69 -32.25 -6.87
N THR A 83 0.95 -33.11 -7.85
CA THR A 83 1.68 -34.37 -7.61
C THR A 83 3.02 -34.33 -8.34
N LEU A 84 4.11 -34.45 -7.56
CA LEU A 84 5.47 -34.47 -8.08
C LEU A 84 6.03 -35.88 -8.05
N PRO A 85 6.48 -36.45 -9.19
CA PRO A 85 7.13 -37.75 -9.20
C PRO A 85 8.54 -37.65 -8.60
N VAL A 86 8.90 -38.64 -7.78
CA VAL A 86 10.24 -38.80 -7.21
C VAL A 86 10.87 -40.04 -7.82
N ALA A 87 11.95 -39.87 -8.58
CA ALA A 87 12.67 -41.00 -9.16
C ALA A 87 13.56 -41.68 -8.11
N LEU A 88 13.86 -42.97 -8.33
CA LEU A 88 14.87 -43.69 -7.56
C LEU A 88 16.19 -42.92 -7.58
N GLY A 89 16.81 -42.71 -6.42
CA GLY A 89 18.08 -42.00 -6.29
C GLY A 89 17.97 -40.47 -6.32
N SER A 90 16.78 -39.89 -6.54
CA SER A 90 16.58 -38.44 -6.45
C SER A 90 16.84 -37.92 -5.04
N THR A 91 17.51 -36.77 -4.93
CA THR A 91 17.71 -36.02 -3.68
C THR A 91 16.89 -34.73 -3.63
N GLU A 92 16.31 -34.34 -4.76
CA GLU A 92 15.53 -33.11 -4.94
C GLU A 92 14.45 -33.36 -6.00
N VAL A 93 13.30 -32.72 -5.80
CA VAL A 93 12.32 -32.45 -6.85
C VAL A 93 11.90 -30.99 -6.76
N SER A 94 11.34 -30.46 -7.85
CA SER A 94 10.87 -29.09 -7.89
C SER A 94 9.60 -28.95 -8.72
N PHE A 95 8.95 -27.81 -8.53
CA PHE A 95 7.88 -27.32 -9.39
C PHE A 95 8.03 -25.82 -9.56
N LYS A 96 7.41 -25.27 -10.61
CA LYS A 96 7.38 -23.82 -10.81
C LYS A 96 6.07 -23.22 -10.35
N VAL A 97 6.15 -21.99 -9.84
CA VAL A 97 5.01 -21.11 -9.63
C VAL A 97 5.18 -19.91 -10.55
N LEU A 98 4.24 -19.71 -11.45
CA LEU A 98 4.25 -18.69 -12.49
C LEU A 98 3.14 -17.69 -12.17
N PRO A 99 3.46 -16.39 -12.04
CA PRO A 99 2.44 -15.38 -11.79
C PRO A 99 1.59 -15.15 -13.04
N VAL A 100 0.42 -14.53 -12.85
CA VAL A 100 -0.39 -13.96 -13.92
C VAL A 100 -0.27 -12.45 -13.82
N ASP A 101 0.55 -11.86 -14.68
CA ASP A 101 0.70 -10.41 -14.79
C ASP A 101 -0.56 -9.80 -15.39
N ASP A 102 -1.08 -8.75 -14.75
CA ASP A 102 -2.19 -7.95 -15.26
C ASP A 102 -1.91 -6.44 -15.05
N HIS A 103 -2.93 -5.60 -15.18
CA HIS A 103 -2.81 -4.15 -14.96
C HIS A 103 -3.73 -3.68 -13.83
N LEU A 104 -4.10 -4.59 -12.94
CA LEU A 104 -5.04 -4.37 -11.86
C LEU A 104 -4.31 -4.37 -10.51
N TYR A 105 -4.70 -3.43 -9.66
CA TYR A 105 -4.20 -3.27 -8.29
C TYR A 105 -4.90 -4.28 -7.37
N ASN A 106 -4.53 -5.55 -7.48
CA ASN A 106 -5.12 -6.67 -6.78
C ASN A 106 -4.56 -6.85 -5.34
N GLY A 107 -3.55 -6.07 -4.96
CA GLY A 107 -2.90 -6.19 -3.65
C GLY A 107 -1.87 -7.31 -3.62
N ASN A 108 -0.94 -7.27 -2.66
CA ASN A 108 -0.06 -8.40 -2.43
C ASN A 108 -0.87 -9.58 -1.86
N GLN A 109 -0.59 -10.79 -2.32
CA GLN A 109 -1.28 -12.01 -1.89
C GLN A 109 -0.29 -13.03 -1.34
N GLU A 110 -0.61 -13.63 -0.20
CA GLU A 110 0.15 -14.76 0.34
C GLU A 110 -0.55 -16.08 -0.03
N THR A 111 0.18 -17.01 -0.64
CA THR A 111 -0.29 -18.36 -0.94
C THR A 111 0.61 -19.39 -0.25
N THR A 112 0.02 -20.35 0.46
CA THR A 112 0.79 -21.39 1.16
C THR A 112 0.68 -22.75 0.45
N PHE A 113 1.80 -23.42 0.26
CA PHE A 113 1.88 -24.80 -0.23
C PHE A 113 2.23 -25.75 0.91
N GLN A 114 1.58 -26.92 0.96
CA GLN A 114 1.78 -27.92 2.00
C GLN A 114 2.00 -29.32 1.46
N ILE A 115 3.02 -30.02 1.95
CA ILE A 115 3.24 -31.45 1.70
C ILE A 115 2.21 -32.26 2.49
N ARG A 116 1.30 -32.94 1.77
CA ARG A 116 0.17 -33.69 2.36
C ARG A 116 0.40 -35.19 2.40
N ASN A 117 0.72 -35.81 1.28
CA ASN A 117 0.91 -37.26 1.17
C ASN A 117 2.22 -37.59 0.47
N LEU A 118 2.75 -38.77 0.78
CA LEU A 118 4.02 -39.27 0.27
C LEU A 118 3.84 -40.74 -0.11
N THR A 119 4.49 -41.17 -1.19
CA THR A 119 4.57 -42.58 -1.61
C THR A 119 6.03 -42.98 -1.85
N GLY A 120 6.33 -44.27 -2.02
CA GLY A 120 7.69 -44.75 -2.31
C GLY A 120 8.64 -44.72 -1.11
N GLU A 121 8.14 -45.04 0.10
CA GLU A 121 8.91 -45.06 1.37
C GLU A 121 9.46 -43.70 1.81
N LEU A 122 8.95 -42.61 1.23
CA LEU A 122 9.25 -41.26 1.68
C LEU A 122 8.50 -40.95 2.99
N VAL A 123 9.15 -40.25 3.92
CA VAL A 123 8.54 -39.78 5.16
C VAL A 123 8.55 -38.27 5.25
N LYS A 124 7.60 -37.69 6.01
CA LYS A 124 7.52 -36.25 6.22
C LYS A 124 8.71 -35.77 7.06
N GLY A 125 9.40 -34.74 6.58
CA GLY A 125 10.41 -34.00 7.33
C GLY A 125 9.78 -32.93 8.23
N SER A 126 10.62 -31.96 8.64
CA SER A 126 10.20 -30.85 9.50
C SER A 126 9.55 -29.70 8.73
N ASN A 127 10.04 -29.38 7.53
CA ASN A 127 9.58 -28.22 6.77
C ASN A 127 8.51 -28.61 5.74
N LEU A 128 7.27 -28.72 6.19
CA LEU A 128 6.14 -29.20 5.38
C LEU A 128 5.33 -28.09 4.71
N PHE A 129 5.69 -26.83 4.94
CA PHE A 129 5.02 -25.65 4.41
C PHE A 129 6.01 -24.72 3.73
N THR A 130 5.55 -24.02 2.70
CA THR A 130 6.24 -22.88 2.12
C THR A 130 5.20 -21.84 1.70
N SER A 131 5.45 -20.57 2.05
CA SER A 131 4.61 -19.44 1.65
C SER A 131 5.25 -18.69 0.49
N ILE A 132 4.45 -18.29 -0.49
CA ILE A 132 4.86 -17.38 -1.55
C ILE A 132 4.04 -16.10 -1.40
N LEU A 133 4.74 -14.98 -1.22
CA LEU A 133 4.15 -13.65 -1.33
C LEU A 133 4.21 -13.21 -2.79
N LEU A 134 3.05 -13.23 -3.44
CA LEU A 134 2.84 -12.64 -4.75
C LEU A 134 2.75 -11.11 -4.59
N ILE A 135 3.69 -10.40 -5.20
CA ILE A 135 3.81 -8.94 -5.14
C ILE A 135 3.22 -8.36 -6.41
N ASP A 136 2.22 -7.51 -6.22
CA ASP A 136 1.56 -6.74 -7.27
C ASP A 136 2.46 -5.58 -7.72
N ASN A 137 2.89 -5.59 -8.98
CA ASN A 137 3.79 -4.57 -9.51
C ASN A 137 3.10 -3.23 -9.72
N GLU A 138 1.80 -3.20 -9.97
CA GLU A 138 1.00 -2.00 -10.20
C GLU A 138 0.99 -1.13 -8.93
N LEU A 139 1.04 -1.77 -7.75
CA LEU A 139 1.14 -1.08 -6.46
C LEU A 139 2.52 -0.48 -6.19
N THR A 140 3.59 -0.93 -6.85
CA THR A 140 4.97 -0.53 -6.53
C THR A 140 5.14 0.98 -6.63
N GLY A 141 5.58 1.61 -5.53
CA GLY A 141 5.76 3.07 -5.47
C GLY A 141 4.49 3.87 -5.15
N SER A 142 3.33 3.21 -5.01
CA SER A 142 2.13 3.82 -4.45
C SER A 142 2.30 4.04 -2.94
N LEU A 143 1.85 5.18 -2.43
CA LEU A 143 1.97 5.49 -1.00
C LEU A 143 1.08 4.55 -0.20
N ARG A 144 1.64 3.77 0.72
CA ARG A 144 0.89 2.85 1.58
C ARG A 144 0.42 3.54 2.84
N TYR A 145 1.32 4.24 3.53
CA TYR A 145 0.99 5.06 4.68
C TYR A 145 2.07 6.08 4.95
N PHE A 146 1.74 7.09 5.75
CA PHE A 146 2.74 7.94 6.39
C PHE A 146 2.44 8.10 7.88
N GLU A 147 3.48 8.41 8.63
CA GLU A 147 3.42 8.69 10.07
C GLU A 147 4.14 10.00 10.33
N THR A 148 3.49 10.90 11.07
CA THR A 148 4.04 12.18 11.51
C THR A 148 4.16 12.18 13.03
N GLU A 149 5.36 12.49 13.52
CA GLU A 149 5.69 12.68 14.94
C GLU A 149 6.14 14.12 15.19
N GLY A 150 5.78 14.66 16.35
CA GLY A 150 6.12 16.01 16.78
C GLY A 150 5.38 16.38 18.06
N PHE A 151 4.46 17.32 17.98
CA PHE A 151 3.56 17.65 19.10
C PHE A 151 2.54 16.53 19.41
N GLY A 152 2.42 15.54 18.52
CA GLY A 152 1.65 14.32 18.70
C GLY A 152 2.06 13.30 17.64
N PHE A 153 1.32 12.21 17.56
CA PHE A 153 1.44 11.21 16.51
C PHE A 153 0.23 11.29 15.58
N HIS A 154 0.47 11.22 14.28
CA HIS A 154 -0.58 11.15 13.27
C HIS A 154 -0.19 10.13 12.21
N ARG A 155 -1.11 9.28 11.80
CA ARG A 155 -0.91 8.29 10.75
C ARG A 155 -2.04 8.33 9.76
N GLN A 156 -1.73 8.18 8.47
CA GLN A 156 -2.71 7.94 7.41
C GLN A 156 -2.30 6.72 6.58
N ASN A 157 -3.23 5.80 6.40
CA ASN A 157 -3.09 4.58 5.60
C ASN A 157 -3.97 4.70 4.36
N TYR A 158 -3.46 4.27 3.21
CA TYR A 158 -4.12 4.38 1.92
C TYR A 158 -4.35 2.98 1.35
N GLU A 159 -5.56 2.76 0.86
CA GLU A 159 -5.94 1.54 0.14
C GLU A 159 -6.44 1.94 -1.23
N TYR A 160 -6.00 1.20 -2.26
CA TYR A 160 -6.32 1.48 -3.65
C TYR A 160 -7.37 0.48 -4.16
N SER A 161 -8.21 0.93 -5.09
CA SER A 161 -9.09 0.05 -5.87
C SER A 161 -8.28 -0.72 -6.91
N HIS A 162 -8.86 -1.76 -7.51
CA HIS A 162 -8.24 -2.52 -8.60
C HIS A 162 -7.86 -1.66 -9.83
N LEU A 163 -8.41 -0.45 -9.97
CA LEU A 163 -8.04 0.51 -11.02
C LEU A 163 -6.96 1.51 -10.59
N GLY A 164 -6.39 1.37 -9.39
CA GLY A 164 -5.36 2.28 -8.86
C GLY A 164 -5.89 3.57 -8.23
N HIS A 165 -7.19 3.82 -8.26
CA HIS A 165 -7.78 4.96 -7.53
C HIS A 165 -7.68 4.78 -6.02
N LEU A 166 -7.47 5.87 -5.28
CA LEU A 166 -7.58 5.86 -3.83
C LEU A 166 -9.00 5.46 -3.44
N ASN A 167 -9.18 4.29 -2.83
CA ASN A 167 -10.49 3.77 -2.43
C ASN A 167 -10.82 4.13 -0.98
N LYS A 168 -9.81 4.08 -0.10
CA LYS A 168 -9.98 4.33 1.33
C LYS A 168 -8.74 4.99 1.93
N MET A 169 -8.97 5.92 2.85
CA MET A 169 -7.92 6.48 3.71
C MET A 169 -8.31 6.37 5.17
N GLY A 170 -7.60 5.53 5.93
CA GLY A 170 -7.76 5.41 7.38
C GLY A 170 -6.77 6.31 8.11
N TRP A 171 -7.19 6.97 9.19
CA TRP A 171 -6.32 7.86 9.96
C TRP A 171 -6.39 7.58 11.46
N VAL A 172 -5.27 7.83 12.14
CA VAL A 172 -5.15 7.76 13.60
C VAL A 172 -4.38 9.00 14.07
N SER A 173 -4.88 9.69 15.09
CA SER A 173 -4.23 10.84 15.71
C SER A 173 -4.17 10.68 17.23
N ILE A 174 -3.00 10.88 17.80
CA ILE A 174 -2.71 10.78 19.24
C ILE A 174 -2.05 12.09 19.68
N ARG A 175 -2.73 12.84 20.55
CA ARG A 175 -2.13 13.98 21.28
C ARG A 175 -2.24 13.75 22.78
N ASN A 176 -3.48 13.79 23.28
CA ASN A 176 -3.83 13.47 24.67
C ASN A 176 -4.74 12.23 24.76
N GLN A 177 -5.50 11.97 23.70
CA GLN A 177 -6.36 10.81 23.51
C GLN A 177 -6.16 10.32 22.07
N THR A 178 -6.40 9.03 21.86
CA THR A 178 -6.41 8.44 20.52
C THR A 178 -7.75 8.71 19.87
N THR A 179 -7.70 9.27 18.66
CA THR A 179 -8.84 9.42 17.76
C THR A 179 -8.49 8.74 16.46
N GLU A 180 -9.46 8.11 15.83
CA GLU A 180 -9.28 7.43 14.56
C GLU A 180 -10.53 7.57 13.72
N GLY A 181 -10.37 7.33 12.42
CA GLY A 181 -11.44 7.41 11.46
C GLY A 181 -11.02 6.92 10.09
N GLU A 182 -11.94 7.01 9.14
CA GLU A 182 -11.70 6.63 7.76
C GLU A 182 -12.48 7.51 6.80
N TYR A 183 -11.96 7.63 5.58
CA TYR A 183 -12.65 8.19 4.42
C TYR A 183 -12.73 7.13 3.33
N ARG A 184 -13.89 7.02 2.69
CA ARG A 184 -14.12 6.17 1.51
C ARG A 184 -14.41 7.05 0.32
N TYR A 185 -13.79 6.73 -0.80
CA TYR A 185 -13.82 7.51 -2.02
C TYR A 185 -14.62 6.74 -3.07
N ILE A 186 -15.65 7.38 -3.62
CA ILE A 186 -16.56 6.77 -4.58
C ILE A 186 -16.44 7.50 -5.90
N TYR A 187 -16.28 6.73 -6.98
CA TYR A 187 -16.05 7.22 -8.33
C TYR A 187 -17.24 6.89 -9.25
N ASP A 188 -17.41 7.66 -10.32
CA ASP A 188 -18.31 7.33 -11.42
C ASP A 188 -17.60 6.52 -12.52
N ASP A 189 -18.35 6.14 -13.56
CA ASP A 189 -17.84 5.39 -14.72
C ASP A 189 -16.78 6.14 -15.54
N PHE A 190 -16.60 7.44 -15.29
CA PHE A 190 -15.55 8.27 -15.90
C PHE A 190 -14.35 8.46 -14.95
N GLU A 191 -14.27 7.65 -13.89
CA GLU A 191 -13.19 7.66 -12.91
C GLU A 191 -13.08 9.00 -12.14
N ARG A 192 -14.17 9.75 -12.07
CA ARG A 192 -14.23 11.01 -11.32
C ARG A 192 -14.81 10.74 -9.95
N ILE A 193 -14.23 11.36 -8.93
CA ILE A 193 -14.76 11.26 -7.57
C ILE A 193 -16.12 11.92 -7.47
N ILE A 194 -17.17 11.18 -7.12
CA ILE A 194 -18.53 11.72 -6.95
C ILE A 194 -18.92 11.89 -5.49
N ARG A 195 -18.23 11.17 -4.59
CA ARG A 195 -18.55 11.21 -3.15
C ARG A 195 -17.36 10.81 -2.29
N ILE A 196 -17.22 11.48 -1.14
CA ILE A 196 -16.41 11.03 -0.02
C ILE A 196 -17.35 10.82 1.17
N ASP A 197 -17.31 9.62 1.75
CA ASP A 197 -17.98 9.29 3.01
C ASP A 197 -16.92 9.16 4.11
N GLY A 198 -17.15 9.72 5.30
CA GLY A 198 -16.18 9.77 6.39
C GLY A 198 -16.76 9.36 7.75
N GLU A 199 -15.97 8.60 8.49
CA GLU A 199 -16.25 8.16 9.87
C GLU A 199 -15.07 8.53 10.80
N PRO A 200 -15.31 8.73 12.11
CA PRO A 200 -16.60 8.90 12.76
C PRO A 200 -17.26 10.23 12.37
N GLY A 201 -18.59 10.29 12.43
CA GLY A 201 -19.34 11.54 12.27
C GLY A 201 -20.25 11.59 11.04
N ASN A 202 -20.35 10.50 10.27
CA ASN A 202 -21.18 10.43 9.05
C ASN A 202 -20.93 11.62 8.10
N HIS A 203 -19.67 12.01 7.95
CA HIS A 203 -19.30 13.10 7.05
C HIS A 203 -19.58 12.66 5.61
N ARG A 204 -20.28 13.49 4.84
CA ARG A 204 -20.51 13.23 3.42
C ARG A 204 -20.21 14.48 2.61
N GLN A 205 -19.33 14.33 1.63
CA GLN A 205 -19.02 15.35 0.64
C GLN A 205 -19.42 14.82 -0.74
N ILE A 206 -20.23 15.59 -1.48
CA ILE A 206 -20.71 15.26 -2.82
C ILE A 206 -20.04 16.19 -3.83
N PHE A 207 -19.65 15.65 -4.99
CA PHE A 207 -18.88 16.35 -6.01
C PHE A 207 -19.72 16.52 -7.28
N PHE A 208 -19.68 17.72 -7.86
CA PHE A 208 -20.43 18.06 -9.06
C PHE A 208 -19.48 18.58 -10.14
N TYR A 209 -19.66 18.06 -11.35
CA TYR A 209 -18.81 18.36 -12.50
C TYR A 209 -19.60 19.06 -13.60
N GLU A 210 -18.94 19.98 -14.29
CA GLU A 210 -19.44 20.65 -15.48
C GLU A 210 -18.34 20.64 -16.55
N GLY A 211 -18.66 20.15 -17.75
CA GLY A 211 -17.66 20.02 -18.82
C GLY A 211 -16.45 19.16 -18.45
N GLY A 212 -16.63 18.17 -17.56
CA GLY A 212 -15.55 17.30 -17.06
C GLY A 212 -14.70 17.90 -15.94
N LYS A 213 -14.90 19.18 -15.57
CA LYS A 213 -14.15 19.85 -14.51
C LYS A 213 -14.93 19.88 -13.21
N LEU A 214 -14.24 19.75 -12.07
CA LEU A 214 -14.87 19.90 -10.77
C LEU A 214 -15.39 21.33 -10.65
N LYS A 215 -16.71 21.47 -10.43
CA LYS A 215 -17.37 22.76 -10.36
C LYS A 215 -17.82 23.09 -8.95
N ARG A 216 -18.26 22.09 -8.19
CA ARG A 216 -18.79 22.31 -6.85
C ARG A 216 -18.61 21.10 -5.95
N THR A 217 -18.43 21.34 -4.66
CA THR A 217 -18.64 20.31 -3.64
C THR A 217 -19.67 20.76 -2.62
N GLU A 218 -20.39 19.81 -2.05
CA GLU A 218 -21.41 20.04 -1.02
C GLU A 218 -21.14 19.13 0.18
N ARG A 219 -21.21 19.69 1.39
CA ARG A 219 -21.14 18.94 2.65
C ARG A 219 -22.14 19.49 3.66
N MET A 220 -22.74 18.60 4.45
CA MET A 220 -23.63 19.02 5.53
C MET A 220 -22.88 18.90 6.86
N ASP A 221 -22.88 19.98 7.63
CA ASP A 221 -22.30 19.95 8.98
C ASP A 221 -23.28 19.27 9.97
N SER A 222 -22.79 19.00 11.18
CA SER A 222 -23.59 18.36 12.24
C SER A 222 -24.77 19.21 12.72
N SER A 223 -24.81 20.50 12.37
CA SER A 223 -25.91 21.42 12.68
C SER A 223 -26.99 21.46 11.58
N GLY A 224 -26.85 20.63 10.55
CA GLY A 224 -27.78 20.58 9.41
C GLY A 224 -27.58 21.73 8.42
N VAL A 225 -26.47 22.46 8.53
CA VAL A 225 -26.15 23.55 7.61
C VAL A 225 -25.36 23.00 6.43
N LEU A 226 -25.81 23.35 5.23
CA LEU A 226 -25.12 22.97 3.99
C LEU A 226 -23.99 23.98 3.75
N GLU A 227 -22.76 23.48 3.72
CA GLU A 227 -21.63 24.21 3.20
C GLU A 227 -21.34 23.73 1.78
N PHE A 228 -21.05 24.65 0.88
CA PHE A 228 -20.66 24.29 -0.47
C PHE A 228 -19.59 25.21 -1.01
N ASP A 229 -18.68 24.61 -1.75
CA ASP A 229 -17.53 25.27 -2.35
C ASP A 229 -17.70 25.26 -3.87
N GLU A 230 -17.62 26.43 -4.50
CA GLU A 230 -17.60 26.55 -5.96
C GLU A 230 -16.17 26.70 -6.46
N TYR A 231 -15.74 25.80 -7.33
CA TYR A 231 -14.37 25.71 -7.82
C TYR A 231 -14.23 26.45 -9.15
N HIS A 232 -13.17 27.23 -9.26
CA HIS A 232 -12.73 27.85 -10.49
C HIS A 232 -11.48 27.12 -10.98
N VAL A 233 -11.65 26.33 -12.03
CA VAL A 233 -10.59 25.54 -12.66
C VAL A 233 -10.37 26.05 -14.07
N GLY A 234 -9.12 26.42 -14.38
CA GLY A 234 -8.70 26.90 -15.70
C GLY A 234 -8.86 25.86 -16.80
N ASP A 235 -8.63 26.25 -18.05
CA ASP A 235 -8.64 25.33 -19.21
C ASP A 235 -7.48 24.34 -19.20
N ASP A 236 -6.40 24.70 -18.52
CA ASP A 236 -5.26 23.86 -18.20
C ASP A 236 -5.52 22.88 -17.02
N GLY A 237 -6.71 22.90 -16.43
CA GLY A 237 -7.06 22.07 -15.27
C GLY A 237 -6.53 22.60 -13.94
N ILE A 238 -5.93 23.79 -13.91
CA ILE A 238 -5.35 24.37 -12.70
C ILE A 238 -6.44 25.04 -11.85
N LEU A 239 -6.47 24.73 -10.55
CA LEU A 239 -7.35 25.37 -9.58
C LEU A 239 -6.93 26.83 -9.35
N THR A 240 -7.71 27.80 -9.80
CA THR A 240 -7.37 29.23 -9.60
C THR A 240 -8.09 29.86 -8.42
N GLY A 241 -9.23 29.30 -8.00
CA GLY A 241 -9.97 29.83 -6.86
C GLY A 241 -11.11 28.95 -6.38
N ILE A 242 -11.58 29.25 -5.17
CA ILE A 242 -12.72 28.60 -4.53
C ILE A 242 -13.59 29.69 -3.89
N GLN A 243 -14.90 29.66 -4.12
CA GLN A 243 -15.86 30.48 -3.38
C GLN A 243 -16.54 29.63 -2.31
N HIS A 244 -16.58 30.12 -1.08
CA HIS A 244 -17.12 29.40 0.07
C HIS A 244 -18.50 29.92 0.42
N HIS A 245 -19.49 29.04 0.43
CA HIS A 245 -20.87 29.37 0.72
C HIS A 245 -21.42 28.56 1.87
N ARG A 246 -22.40 29.14 2.56
CA ARG A 246 -23.20 28.46 3.59
C ARG A 246 -24.67 28.71 3.33
N ARG A 247 -25.46 27.64 3.33
CA ARG A 247 -26.92 27.70 3.23
C ARG A 247 -27.54 27.25 4.56
N MET A 248 -28.12 28.21 5.26
CA MET A 248 -28.77 28.02 6.55
C MET A 248 -30.03 27.15 6.41
N PRO A 249 -30.57 26.59 7.51
CA PRO A 249 -31.73 25.70 7.46
C PRO A 249 -33.01 26.38 6.96
N ASP A 250 -33.08 27.72 7.04
CA ASP A 250 -34.17 28.55 6.49
C ASP A 250 -34.07 28.75 4.95
N GLY A 251 -33.04 28.18 4.32
CA GLY A 251 -32.78 28.27 2.89
C GLY A 251 -31.95 29.49 2.48
N THR A 252 -31.65 30.41 3.39
CA THR A 252 -30.82 31.58 3.08
C THR A 252 -29.39 31.15 2.78
N THR A 253 -28.81 31.71 1.71
CA THR A 253 -27.45 31.42 1.28
C THR A 253 -26.59 32.67 1.42
N ALA A 254 -25.43 32.53 2.05
CA ALA A 254 -24.44 33.58 2.18
C ALA A 254 -23.08 33.11 1.65
N MET A 255 -22.34 34.01 1.00
CA MET A 255 -20.94 33.79 0.68
C MET A 255 -20.10 34.18 1.91
N ASN A 256 -19.32 33.24 2.43
CA ASN A 256 -18.50 33.43 3.62
C ASN A 256 -17.10 33.97 3.28
N GLY A 257 -16.64 33.73 2.06
CA GLY A 257 -15.30 34.09 1.65
C GLY A 257 -14.90 33.44 0.32
N TYR A 258 -13.64 33.63 -0.05
CA TYR A 258 -13.06 32.98 -1.22
C TYR A 258 -11.57 32.75 -1.01
N THR A 259 -11.02 31.74 -1.68
CA THR A 259 -9.60 31.45 -1.74
C THR A 259 -9.10 31.62 -3.16
N VAL A 260 -7.93 32.25 -3.33
CA VAL A 260 -7.25 32.44 -4.62
C VAL A 260 -5.90 31.76 -4.61
N PHE A 261 -5.56 31.12 -5.72
CA PHE A 261 -4.29 30.43 -5.92
C PHE A 261 -3.47 31.15 -6.99
N THR A 262 -2.18 31.29 -6.75
CA THR A 262 -1.21 31.67 -7.79
C THR A 262 -0.16 30.58 -7.91
N TYR A 263 0.44 30.45 -9.10
CA TYR A 263 1.33 29.35 -9.43
C TYR A 263 2.64 29.85 -10.03
N PHE A 264 3.70 29.08 -9.82
CA PHE A 264 4.90 29.17 -10.63
C PHE A 264 4.64 28.55 -12.01
N SER A 265 5.49 28.88 -12.99
CA SER A 265 5.43 28.28 -14.33
C SER A 265 5.63 26.76 -14.33
N SER A 266 6.17 26.19 -13.24
CA SER A 266 6.29 24.74 -13.05
C SER A 266 4.97 24.05 -12.67
N GLY A 267 3.88 24.79 -12.50
CA GLY A 267 2.58 24.27 -12.03
C GLY A 267 2.47 24.08 -10.52
N SER A 268 3.52 24.39 -9.76
CA SER A 268 3.46 24.39 -8.29
C SER A 268 2.89 25.68 -7.74
N VAL A 269 2.03 25.57 -6.73
CA VAL A 269 1.44 26.74 -6.07
C VAL A 269 2.53 27.66 -5.51
N HIS A 270 2.40 28.95 -5.77
CA HIS A 270 3.19 30.01 -5.18
C HIS A 270 2.50 30.60 -3.96
N THR A 271 1.23 31.02 -4.09
CA THR A 271 0.46 31.57 -2.97
C THR A 271 -0.95 31.00 -2.91
N ILE A 272 -1.46 30.84 -1.68
CA ILE A 272 -2.87 30.59 -1.38
C ILE A 272 -3.33 31.74 -0.48
N THR A 273 -4.29 32.54 -0.94
CA THR A 273 -4.81 33.68 -0.18
C THR A 273 -6.29 33.47 0.09
N THR A 274 -6.66 33.44 1.37
CA THR A 274 -8.05 33.29 1.81
C THR A 274 -8.58 34.64 2.31
N TYR A 275 -9.77 34.97 1.84
CA TYR A 275 -10.51 36.16 2.17
C TYR A 275 -11.78 35.77 2.92
N ALA A 276 -12.11 36.49 3.98
CA ALA A 276 -13.40 36.37 4.65
C ALA A 276 -14.25 37.61 4.40
N PHE A 277 -15.57 37.43 4.38
CA PHE A 277 -16.52 38.53 4.34
C PHE A 277 -16.62 39.19 5.72
N GLU A 278 -16.35 40.49 5.79
CA GLU A 278 -16.60 41.32 6.96
C GLU A 278 -17.67 42.38 6.66
N TRP A 279 -18.62 42.52 7.58
CA TRP A 279 -19.64 43.56 7.50
C TRP A 279 -19.03 44.94 7.83
N PRO A 280 -19.32 46.03 7.08
CA PRO A 280 -20.34 46.17 6.04
C PRO A 280 -19.79 46.03 4.61
N ALA A 281 -19.50 44.79 4.20
CA ALA A 281 -19.20 44.36 2.84
C ALA A 281 -17.77 44.62 2.33
N THR A 282 -16.78 44.39 3.18
CA THR A 282 -15.36 44.33 2.76
C THR A 282 -14.85 42.91 2.85
N TYR A 283 -14.00 42.51 1.90
CA TYR A 283 -13.21 41.29 2.03
C TYR A 283 -11.87 41.63 2.65
N VAL A 284 -11.54 40.94 3.73
CA VAL A 284 -10.22 41.06 4.37
C VAL A 284 -9.45 39.76 4.18
N VAL A 285 -8.14 39.90 3.98
CA VAL A 285 -7.24 38.73 3.96
C VAL A 285 -7.16 38.20 5.38
N THR A 286 -7.64 36.97 5.58
CA THR A 286 -7.54 36.29 6.88
C THR A 286 -6.30 35.40 6.96
N LYS A 287 -5.90 34.85 5.82
CA LYS A 287 -4.76 33.95 5.71
C LYS A 287 -4.08 34.08 4.36
N LYS A 288 -2.75 34.08 4.36
CA LYS A 288 -1.94 33.92 3.16
C LYS A 288 -0.84 32.91 3.41
N ILE A 289 -0.75 31.90 2.55
CA ILE A 289 0.30 30.89 2.55
C ILE A 289 1.17 31.14 1.33
N THR A 290 2.47 31.27 1.51
CA THR A 290 3.45 31.43 0.43
C THR A 290 4.44 30.27 0.47
N TYR A 291 4.61 29.58 -0.66
CA TYR A 291 5.59 28.51 -0.82
C TYR A 291 6.76 28.97 -1.68
N SER A 292 7.97 28.54 -1.33
CA SER A 292 9.17 28.83 -2.11
C SER A 292 10.19 27.70 -2.04
N ASP A 293 11.29 27.88 -2.78
CA ASP A 293 12.46 26.99 -2.74
C ASP A 293 12.10 25.55 -3.13
N TYR A 294 11.33 25.40 -4.21
CA TYR A 294 10.87 24.09 -4.65
C TYR A 294 12.02 23.19 -5.09
N GLN A 295 11.98 21.94 -4.62
CA GLN A 295 12.76 20.85 -5.14
C GLN A 295 11.96 20.12 -6.22
N GLN A 296 12.57 19.93 -7.40
CA GLN A 296 11.94 19.25 -8.55
C GLN A 296 11.89 17.73 -8.33
N LYS A 297 11.05 17.31 -7.40
CA LYS A 297 10.74 15.93 -7.04
C LYS A 297 9.24 15.82 -6.83
N THR A 298 8.68 14.65 -7.12
CA THR A 298 7.25 14.39 -6.99
C THR A 298 6.81 14.49 -5.54
N ASN A 299 5.77 15.27 -5.28
CA ASN A 299 5.09 15.29 -4.00
C ASN A 299 4.17 14.07 -3.89
N PRO A 300 4.33 13.19 -2.87
CA PRO A 300 3.47 12.02 -2.71
C PRO A 300 2.01 12.37 -2.41
N LEU A 301 1.73 13.60 -1.96
CA LEU A 301 0.39 14.09 -1.65
C LEU A 301 0.17 15.49 -2.25
N PRO A 302 0.01 15.58 -3.59
CA PRO A 302 -0.05 16.86 -4.30
C PRO A 302 -1.45 17.49 -4.30
N TYR A 303 -2.42 16.82 -3.66
CA TYR A 303 -3.85 17.10 -3.75
C TYR A 303 -4.31 18.16 -2.72
N PHE A 304 -5.12 19.11 -3.17
CA PHE A 304 -5.71 20.11 -2.29
C PHE A 304 -6.84 19.49 -1.47
N GLN A 305 -6.83 19.74 -0.15
CA GLN A 305 -7.82 19.20 0.79
C GLN A 305 -7.99 17.67 0.74
N GLY A 306 -7.01 16.94 0.24
CA GLY A 306 -7.08 15.48 0.10
C GLY A 306 -8.09 15.00 -0.94
N ILE A 307 -8.52 15.86 -1.87
CA ILE A 307 -9.40 15.51 -3.00
C ILE A 307 -8.54 14.93 -4.13
N PRO A 308 -8.61 13.62 -4.42
CA PRO A 308 -7.83 13.01 -5.50
C PRO A 308 -8.09 13.71 -6.84
N GLY A 309 -7.03 13.96 -7.60
CA GLY A 309 -7.09 14.66 -8.89
C GLY A 309 -7.11 16.19 -8.79
N LEU A 310 -7.40 16.79 -7.63
CA LEU A 310 -7.33 18.24 -7.45
C LEU A 310 -5.89 18.69 -7.10
N VAL A 311 -5.00 18.56 -8.07
CA VAL A 311 -3.56 18.83 -7.90
C VAL A 311 -3.28 20.33 -7.76
N PHE A 312 -2.56 20.73 -6.70
CA PHE A 312 -2.11 22.11 -6.52
C PHE A 312 -0.60 22.22 -6.25
N GLN A 313 0.03 21.13 -5.81
CA GLN A 313 1.43 21.15 -5.38
C GLN A 313 2.17 19.90 -5.85
N PRO A 314 2.41 19.76 -7.17
CA PRO A 314 3.08 18.58 -7.75
C PRO A 314 4.53 18.41 -7.29
N ALA A 315 5.23 19.51 -6.95
CA ALA A 315 6.62 19.47 -6.47
C ALA A 315 6.72 19.74 -4.97
N LEU A 316 7.88 19.40 -4.37
CA LEU A 316 8.13 19.56 -2.93
C LEU A 316 8.61 20.98 -2.58
N PRO A 317 7.88 21.78 -1.79
CA PRO A 317 8.38 23.06 -1.31
C PRO A 317 9.46 22.85 -0.24
N GLN A 318 10.50 23.68 -0.19
CA GLN A 318 11.46 23.67 0.94
C GLN A 318 11.18 24.79 1.96
N LYS A 319 10.30 25.73 1.64
CA LYS A 319 9.89 26.80 2.55
C LYS A 319 8.40 27.10 2.42
N MET A 320 7.77 27.39 3.55
CA MET A 320 6.39 27.85 3.65
C MET A 320 6.30 29.00 4.65
N VAL A 321 5.65 30.08 4.26
CA VAL A 321 5.35 31.23 5.13
C VAL A 321 3.84 31.35 5.26
N ILE A 322 3.34 31.36 6.48
CA ILE A 322 1.92 31.57 6.80
C ILE A 322 1.77 32.93 7.46
N GLU A 323 0.96 33.80 6.87
CA GLU A 323 0.55 35.10 7.39
C GLU A 323 -0.92 34.99 7.81
N GLU A 324 -1.21 35.00 9.11
CA GLU A 324 -2.57 34.78 9.65
C GLU A 324 -2.75 35.61 10.93
N HIS A 325 -3.85 36.38 11.01
CA HIS A 325 -4.17 37.26 12.16
C HIS A 325 -3.01 38.18 12.61
N GLY A 326 -2.30 38.78 11.67
CA GLY A 326 -1.18 39.69 11.95
C GLY A 326 0.10 38.99 12.45
N THR A 327 0.13 37.66 12.43
CA THR A 327 1.30 36.86 12.81
C THR A 327 1.89 36.18 11.58
N THR A 328 3.22 36.12 11.51
CA THR A 328 3.94 35.41 10.44
C THR A 328 4.65 34.20 11.03
N PHE A 329 4.36 33.02 10.49
CA PHE A 329 5.03 31.77 10.81
C PHE A 329 5.86 31.33 9.60
N THR A 330 7.13 31.01 9.80
CA THR A 330 8.00 30.49 8.74
C THR A 330 8.38 29.05 9.05
N TYR A 331 8.17 28.17 8.08
CA TYR A 331 8.51 26.76 8.13
C TYR A 331 9.53 26.43 7.04
N ARG A 332 10.48 25.57 7.36
CA ARG A 332 11.42 24.97 6.41
C ARG A 332 11.19 23.46 6.34
N PHE A 333 11.24 22.91 5.15
CA PHE A 333 11.12 21.48 4.92
C PHE A 333 12.46 20.90 4.44
N GLU A 334 12.85 19.78 5.05
CA GLU A 334 13.99 18.97 4.64
C GLU A 334 13.48 17.59 4.23
N TYR A 335 13.95 17.05 3.11
CA TYR A 335 13.50 15.77 2.57
C TYR A 335 14.64 14.78 2.48
N ALA A 336 14.35 13.51 2.77
CA ALA A 336 15.19 12.37 2.45
C ALA A 336 14.44 11.43 1.52
N PHE A 337 15.16 10.75 0.63
CA PHE A 337 14.60 9.94 -0.44
C PHE A 337 15.02 8.48 -0.31
N THR A 338 14.24 7.58 -0.90
CA THR A 338 14.62 6.18 -1.12
C THR A 338 15.56 6.07 -2.32
N ASP A 339 16.13 4.88 -2.57
CA ASP A 339 16.94 4.62 -3.77
C ASP A 339 16.11 4.75 -5.07
N SER A 340 14.80 4.48 -5.00
CA SER A 340 13.83 4.70 -6.09
C SER A 340 13.33 6.16 -6.18
N ASP A 341 14.01 7.10 -5.55
CA ASP A 341 13.72 8.54 -5.60
C ASP A 341 12.37 9.00 -5.01
N ASN A 342 11.63 8.11 -4.34
CA ASN A 342 10.44 8.46 -3.57
C ASN A 342 10.81 9.18 -2.27
N VAL A 343 9.97 10.09 -1.80
CA VAL A 343 10.17 10.76 -0.50
C VAL A 343 10.06 9.74 0.61
N ARG A 344 11.16 9.47 1.33
CA ARG A 344 11.18 8.57 2.50
C ARG A 344 10.83 9.30 3.78
N GLN A 345 11.29 10.55 3.92
CA GLN A 345 11.09 11.35 5.12
C GLN A 345 10.99 12.84 4.78
N ARG A 346 10.17 13.56 5.53
CA ARG A 346 10.15 15.03 5.58
C ARG A 346 10.32 15.51 7.02
N ARG A 347 11.24 16.43 7.28
CA ARG A 347 11.31 17.19 8.54
C ARG A 347 10.76 18.59 8.31
N THR A 348 9.81 19.00 9.13
CA THR A 348 9.26 20.36 9.15
C THR A 348 9.85 21.10 10.34
N LEU A 349 10.63 22.14 10.09
CA LEU A 349 11.21 23.00 11.11
C LEU A 349 10.40 24.30 11.16
N GLY A 350 9.84 24.64 12.32
CA GLY A 350 9.05 25.86 12.48
C GLY A 350 9.04 26.39 13.91
N PRO A 351 8.22 27.41 14.19
CA PRO A 351 8.18 28.07 15.50
C PRO A 351 7.78 27.15 16.66
N SER A 352 7.02 26.08 16.37
CA SER A 352 6.55 25.10 17.36
C SER A 352 7.50 23.91 17.57
N GLY A 353 8.66 23.89 16.92
CA GLY A 353 9.63 22.81 16.99
C GLY A 353 9.83 22.08 15.66
N VAL A 354 10.21 20.81 15.75
CA VAL A 354 10.45 19.94 14.59
C VAL A 354 9.40 18.84 14.55
N GLU A 355 8.76 18.67 13.40
CA GLU A 355 7.92 17.52 13.10
C GLU A 355 8.61 16.63 12.07
N THR A 356 8.56 15.31 12.24
CA THR A 356 9.14 14.35 11.31
C THR A 356 8.02 13.50 10.72
N THR A 357 7.94 13.43 9.39
CA THR A 357 7.00 12.59 8.66
C THR A 357 7.76 11.50 7.92
N ASN A 358 7.48 10.23 8.19
CA ASN A 358 8.03 9.08 7.47
C ASN A 358 6.98 8.53 6.50
N TYR A 359 7.38 8.20 5.27
CA TYR A 359 6.51 7.69 4.22
C TYR A 359 6.90 6.26 3.88
N TYR A 360 5.90 5.43 3.68
CA TYR A 360 6.03 4.01 3.40
C TYR A 360 5.23 3.70 2.14
N TYR A 361 5.88 3.05 1.18
CA TYR A 361 5.30 2.67 -0.10
C TYR A 361 5.13 1.15 -0.17
N TYR A 362 4.32 0.69 -1.12
CA TYR A 362 4.22 -0.72 -1.46
C TYR A 362 5.48 -1.23 -2.14
#